data_AF-A0A9P8PHB6-F1
#
_entry.id   AF-A0A9P8PHB6-F1
#
_cell.length_a   1.000
_cell.length_b   1.000
_cell.length_c   1.000
_cell.angle_alpha   90.00
_cell.angle_beta   90.00
_cell.angle_gamma   90.00
#
_symmetry.space_group_name_H-M   'P 1'
#
loop_
_entity.id
_entity.type
_entity.pdbx_description
1 polymer ?
#
loop_
_entity_poly.entity_id
_entity_poly.type
_entity_poly.pdbx_seq_one_letter_code
_entity_poly.pdbx_strand_id
1 'polypeptide(L)'
;MQSSTSSINFKPRRTNHDSSILTSIKNIKWTIILITLFIWVFVINFYERSTIKRTINKCQWNNWQTWDNDHDPFNIALLADPQIMDDYSYPNRLSILNYFTKKIIDNYHKRNWEYLKNILDPDSIIFLGDLFDGGRNWDDSLWINEYKRFHKIFNQKANRRQIMSLPGNHDIGFGETVNVTALDRFKAYFGETSSIHDLGNHTIVLLDTISLSDFDTPSTQEHPNSILETLANEPFTQPRILLTHVPLYRDPTNQPCGPLRESTKKFPIMKGLQYQTVIDHTISQSVLSKIQPDIVFSGDDHDYCHIKHQYQSVTNSQVQEADEITVKSCAMNMGISKPAIQLLSLNTNNKNGKTYQTEICYLPSPYSSLISYISLSIASLLTYIWIFIFPIQSQNFLQKIKSYIFKSELGLPIAFEKKEDFNLVGNDENFKSLLIHSALSTFFILWIFRIYYNSLYI
;
A
#
# COMPACT_ATOMS: atom_id res chain seq x y z
N MET A 1 55.69 -49.93 -68.50
CA MET A 1 54.67 -50.59 -67.64
C MET A 1 54.55 -49.79 -66.34
N GLN A 2 53.32 -49.66 -65.84
CA GLN A 2 52.80 -48.61 -64.97
C GLN A 2 53.58 -48.34 -63.66
N SER A 3 53.74 -47.06 -63.35
CA SER A 3 54.06 -46.53 -62.02
C SER A 3 52.77 -45.97 -61.42
N SER A 4 52.31 -46.56 -60.33
CA SER A 4 51.10 -46.20 -59.57
C SER A 4 51.32 -44.93 -58.74
N THR A 5 50.57 -43.85 -59.03
CA THR A 5 50.47 -42.68 -58.16
C THR A 5 49.22 -42.79 -57.27
N SER A 6 49.43 -42.92 -55.96
CA SER A 6 48.38 -42.87 -54.93
C SER A 6 47.87 -41.44 -54.76
N SER A 7 46.57 -41.20 -54.99
CA SER A 7 45.91 -39.93 -54.66
C SER A 7 45.55 -39.89 -53.17
N ILE A 8 46.19 -39.00 -52.42
CA ILE A 8 45.86 -38.72 -51.02
C ILE A 8 44.64 -37.77 -51.02
N ASN A 9 43.47 -38.30 -50.69
CA ASN A 9 42.26 -37.52 -50.44
C ASN A 9 42.39 -36.78 -49.10
N PHE A 10 42.62 -35.46 -49.14
CA PHE A 10 42.44 -34.59 -47.98
C PHE A 10 40.95 -34.43 -47.70
N LYS A 11 40.43 -35.13 -46.67
CA LYS A 11 39.14 -34.77 -46.06
C LYS A 11 39.30 -33.43 -45.34
N PRO A 12 38.48 -32.40 -45.63
CA PRO A 12 38.50 -31.17 -44.84
C PRO A 12 38.11 -31.50 -43.40
N ARG A 13 38.96 -31.07 -42.47
CA ARG A 13 38.75 -31.16 -41.03
C ARG A 13 37.48 -30.38 -40.71
N ARG A 14 36.44 -31.05 -40.19
CA ARG A 14 35.25 -30.38 -39.63
C ARG A 14 35.75 -29.39 -38.57
N THR A 15 35.68 -28.10 -38.88
CA THR A 15 35.79 -27.05 -37.88
C THR A 15 34.56 -27.17 -37.00
N ASN A 16 34.77 -27.51 -35.72
CA ASN A 16 33.71 -27.44 -34.72
C ASN A 16 33.13 -26.03 -34.80
N HIS A 17 31.83 -25.95 -35.07
CA HIS A 17 31.04 -24.76 -34.86
C HIS A 17 30.96 -24.58 -33.34
N ASP A 18 32.04 -24.08 -32.72
CA ASP A 18 32.00 -23.66 -31.32
C ASP A 18 30.86 -22.65 -31.21
N SER A 19 29.87 -23.02 -30.40
CA SER A 19 28.54 -22.44 -30.37
C SER A 19 28.59 -20.91 -30.30
N SER A 20 27.84 -20.23 -31.19
CA SER A 20 27.72 -18.76 -31.26
C SER A 20 27.34 -18.08 -29.93
N ILE A 21 26.83 -18.88 -28.99
CA ILE A 21 26.47 -18.50 -27.62
C ILE A 21 27.73 -18.21 -26.77
N LEU A 22 28.78 -19.02 -26.85
CA LEU A 22 30.00 -18.86 -26.05
C LEU A 22 30.81 -17.62 -26.47
N THR A 23 30.80 -17.29 -27.77
CA THR A 23 31.39 -16.04 -28.30
C THR A 23 30.56 -14.81 -27.92
N SER A 24 29.23 -14.91 -27.89
CA SER A 24 28.34 -13.82 -27.44
C SER A 24 28.53 -13.49 -25.95
N ILE A 25 28.77 -14.48 -25.10
CA ILE A 25 29.00 -14.28 -23.66
C ILE A 25 30.31 -13.52 -23.38
N LYS A 26 31.36 -13.73 -24.19
CA LYS A 26 32.63 -13.01 -24.06
C LYS A 26 32.55 -11.51 -24.41
N ASN A 27 31.52 -11.09 -25.14
CA ASN A 27 31.34 -9.71 -25.60
C ASN A 27 30.41 -8.87 -24.69
N ILE A 28 30.00 -9.41 -23.53
CA ILE A 28 29.16 -8.69 -22.57
C ILE A 28 29.99 -7.59 -21.88
N LYS A 29 29.54 -6.34 -22.03
CA LYS A 29 30.13 -5.16 -21.36
C LYS A 29 29.58 -5.04 -19.94
N TRP A 30 30.09 -5.88 -19.04
CA TRP A 30 29.65 -5.93 -17.64
C TRP A 30 29.70 -4.60 -16.91
N THR A 31 30.69 -3.74 -17.17
CA THR A 31 30.78 -2.41 -16.54
C THR A 31 29.52 -1.58 -16.76
N ILE A 32 28.94 -1.61 -17.97
CA ILE A 32 27.72 -0.86 -18.28
C ILE A 32 26.54 -1.45 -17.50
N ILE A 33 26.40 -2.77 -17.50
CA ILE A 33 25.35 -3.46 -16.73
C ILE A 33 25.48 -3.12 -15.24
N LEU A 34 26.68 -3.21 -14.67
CA LEU A 34 26.92 -2.93 -13.25
C LEU A 34 26.62 -1.48 -12.87
N ILE A 35 26.96 -0.50 -13.72
CA ILE A 35 26.60 0.91 -13.49
C ILE A 35 25.08 1.08 -13.53
N THR A 36 24.41 0.52 -14.54
CA THR A 36 22.95 0.54 -14.61
C THR A 36 22.34 -0.07 -13.36
N LEU A 37 22.80 -1.25 -12.95
CA LEU A 37 22.31 -1.93 -11.74
C LEU A 37 22.58 -1.13 -10.47
N PHE A 38 23.72 -0.46 -10.35
CA PHE A 38 24.02 0.40 -9.20
C PHE A 38 23.01 1.55 -9.10
N ILE A 39 22.71 2.23 -10.23
CA ILE A 39 21.71 3.29 -10.28
C ILE A 39 20.33 2.74 -9.89
N TRP A 40 19.96 1.57 -10.42
CA TRP A 40 18.70 0.91 -10.09
C TRP A 40 18.60 0.54 -8.60
N VAL A 41 19.65 -0.04 -8.01
CA VAL A 41 19.70 -0.34 -6.57
C VAL A 41 19.51 0.93 -5.75
N PHE A 42 20.17 2.02 -6.12
CA PHE A 42 20.03 3.30 -5.43
C PHE A 42 18.60 3.82 -5.48
N VAL A 43 17.98 3.85 -6.67
CA VAL A 43 16.60 4.35 -6.85
C VAL A 43 15.57 3.44 -6.17
N ILE A 44 15.72 2.12 -6.28
CA ILE A 44 14.86 1.16 -5.58
C ILE A 44 15.01 1.33 -4.06
N ASN A 45 16.23 1.40 -3.53
CA ASN A 45 16.44 1.63 -2.09
C ASN A 45 15.86 2.96 -1.60
N PHE A 46 15.96 4.00 -2.44
CA PHE A 46 15.41 5.31 -2.11
C PHE A 46 13.89 5.23 -1.92
N TYR A 47 13.17 4.57 -2.82
CA TYR A 47 11.70 4.50 -2.78
C TYR A 47 11.16 3.37 -1.89
N GLU A 48 11.74 2.17 -1.96
CA GLU A 48 11.28 0.98 -1.21
C GLU A 48 11.74 0.96 0.25
N ARG A 49 12.65 1.86 0.67
CA ARG A 49 13.14 1.92 2.08
C ARG A 49 13.19 3.35 2.61
N SER A 50 14.02 4.20 2.00
CA SER A 50 14.35 5.51 2.57
C SER A 50 13.15 6.46 2.64
N THR A 51 12.33 6.48 1.59
CA THR A 51 11.15 7.34 1.50
C THR A 51 10.11 6.95 2.55
N ILE A 52 9.81 5.64 2.65
CA ILE A 52 8.84 5.12 3.61
C ILE A 52 9.32 5.41 5.04
N LYS A 53 10.59 5.12 5.35
CA LYS A 53 11.17 5.39 6.67
C LYS A 53 11.02 6.86 7.07
N ARG A 54 11.35 7.78 6.15
CA ARG A 54 11.24 9.23 6.41
C ARG A 54 9.79 9.66 6.59
N THR A 55 8.88 9.14 5.78
CA THR A 55 7.46 9.47 5.88
C THR A 55 6.89 9.00 7.22
N ILE A 56 7.11 7.74 7.59
CA ILE A 56 6.64 7.21 8.88
C ILE A 56 7.31 7.91 10.08
N ASN A 57 8.60 8.25 9.98
CA ASN A 57 9.28 9.00 11.04
C ASN A 57 8.71 10.40 11.29
N LYS A 58 8.10 11.04 10.29
CA LYS A 58 7.40 12.32 10.50
C LYS A 58 6.17 12.17 11.37
N CYS A 59 5.52 11.00 11.32
CA CYS A 59 4.32 10.70 12.08
C CYS A 59 4.59 10.21 13.51
N GLN A 60 5.86 10.15 13.94
CA GLN A 60 6.21 9.70 15.28
C GLN A 60 5.45 10.47 16.35
N TRP A 61 4.93 9.73 17.31
CA TRP A 61 4.05 10.19 18.39
C TRP A 61 4.57 11.47 19.07
N ASN A 62 5.86 11.50 19.42
CA ASN A 62 6.51 12.61 20.11
C ASN A 62 6.60 13.92 19.29
N ASN A 63 6.31 13.89 17.97
CA ASN A 63 6.37 15.09 17.14
C ASN A 63 5.14 15.98 17.27
N TRP A 64 4.01 15.42 17.75
CA TRP A 64 2.71 16.10 17.75
C TRP A 64 1.92 15.92 19.05
N GLN A 65 2.20 14.86 19.81
CA GLN A 65 1.57 14.67 21.11
C GLN A 65 2.06 15.72 22.11
N THR A 66 1.13 16.19 22.94
CA THR A 66 1.37 17.27 23.91
C THR A 66 0.94 16.86 25.32
N TRP A 67 1.09 15.58 25.65
CA TRP A 67 0.81 15.06 26.99
C TRP A 67 1.89 15.46 28.00
N ASP A 68 1.51 15.59 29.27
CA ASP A 68 2.45 15.86 30.36
C ASP A 68 3.39 14.65 30.56
N ASN A 69 4.67 14.90 30.84
CA ASN A 69 5.74 13.89 30.93
C ASN A 69 5.60 12.85 32.06
N ASP A 70 4.52 12.88 32.83
CA ASP A 70 4.37 12.01 33.99
C ASP A 70 4.01 10.56 33.61
N HIS A 71 3.42 10.32 32.43
CA HIS A 71 2.92 8.99 32.00
C HIS A 71 3.00 8.79 30.49
N ASP A 72 3.18 7.53 30.07
CA ASP A 72 3.17 7.17 28.66
C ASP A 72 1.71 7.10 28.12
N PRO A 73 1.43 7.75 26.98
CA PRO A 73 0.13 7.67 26.32
C PRO A 73 -0.05 6.30 25.65
N PHE A 74 -1.31 5.89 25.44
CA PHE A 74 -1.63 4.69 24.69
C PHE A 74 -1.91 5.04 23.23
N ASN A 75 -1.14 4.46 22.31
CA ASN A 75 -1.13 4.88 20.91
C ASN A 75 -1.78 3.84 19.99
N ILE A 76 -2.73 4.30 19.19
CA ILE A 76 -3.53 3.48 18.28
C ILE A 76 -3.35 3.99 16.85
N ALA A 77 -3.10 3.09 15.90
CA ALA A 77 -3.17 3.38 14.47
C ALA A 77 -4.47 2.82 13.88
N LEU A 78 -5.24 3.67 13.21
CA LEU A 78 -6.48 3.31 12.53
C LEU A 78 -6.24 3.26 11.02
N LEU A 79 -6.56 2.12 10.39
CA LEU A 79 -6.42 1.90 8.95
C LEU A 79 -7.81 1.69 8.35
N ALA A 80 -8.22 2.58 7.45
CA ALA A 80 -9.45 2.42 6.68
C ALA A 80 -9.14 1.91 5.27
N ASP A 81 -10.07 1.11 4.75
CA ASP A 81 -10.18 0.70 3.35
C ASP A 81 -8.84 0.20 2.76
N PRO A 82 -8.17 -0.80 3.35
CA PRO A 82 -7.00 -1.40 2.72
C PRO A 82 -7.35 -2.10 1.41
N GLN A 83 -8.59 -2.57 1.22
CA GLN A 83 -9.19 -3.11 -0.01
C GLN A 83 -8.17 -3.75 -0.94
N ILE A 84 -7.63 -4.90 -0.52
CA ILE A 84 -6.64 -5.58 -1.35
C ILE A 84 -7.26 -5.96 -2.69
N MET A 85 -6.68 -5.43 -3.78
CA MET A 85 -7.21 -5.66 -5.13
C MET A 85 -7.21 -7.15 -5.44
N ASP A 86 -8.31 -7.66 -6.00
CA ASP A 86 -8.47 -9.06 -6.37
C ASP A 86 -9.04 -9.19 -7.81
N ASP A 87 -9.41 -10.40 -8.21
CA ASP A 87 -9.88 -10.65 -9.57
C ASP A 87 -11.32 -10.13 -9.81
N TYR A 88 -12.07 -9.72 -8.76
CA TYR A 88 -13.35 -9.00 -8.91
C TYR A 88 -13.17 -7.51 -9.19
N SER A 89 -12.04 -6.91 -8.82
CA SER A 89 -11.80 -5.46 -9.00
C SER A 89 -11.92 -5.01 -10.46
N TYR A 90 -11.37 -5.78 -11.39
CA TYR A 90 -11.32 -5.44 -12.83
C TYR A 90 -11.50 -6.68 -13.71
N PRO A 91 -12.71 -7.25 -13.80
CA PRO A 91 -12.95 -8.55 -14.46
C PRO A 91 -12.72 -8.48 -15.98
N ASN A 92 -12.88 -7.29 -16.58
CA ASN A 92 -12.72 -7.07 -18.02
C ASN A 92 -11.28 -6.75 -18.44
N ARG A 93 -10.32 -6.74 -17.50
CA ARG A 93 -8.91 -6.40 -17.76
C ARG A 93 -8.10 -7.66 -18.02
N LEU A 94 -7.09 -7.57 -18.89
CA LEU A 94 -6.19 -8.68 -19.20
C LEU A 94 -5.57 -9.26 -17.92
N SER A 95 -5.66 -10.58 -17.73
CA SER A 95 -5.23 -11.28 -16.51
C SER A 95 -3.77 -11.02 -16.14
N ILE A 96 -2.88 -10.94 -17.13
CA ILE A 96 -1.47 -10.61 -16.92
C ILE A 96 -1.28 -9.23 -16.30
N LEU A 97 -2.12 -8.28 -16.70
CA LEU A 97 -2.06 -6.91 -16.22
C LEU A 97 -2.65 -6.80 -14.80
N ASN A 98 -3.71 -7.55 -14.50
CA ASN A 98 -4.23 -7.70 -13.14
C ASN A 98 -3.19 -8.33 -12.21
N TYR A 99 -2.51 -9.39 -12.65
CA TYR A 99 -1.44 -10.04 -11.88
C TYR A 99 -0.34 -9.04 -11.47
N PHE A 100 0.20 -8.25 -12.40
CA PHE A 100 1.23 -7.26 -12.07
C PHE A 100 0.69 -6.12 -11.20
N THR A 101 -0.52 -5.65 -11.47
CA THR A 101 -1.16 -4.61 -10.65
C THR A 101 -1.34 -5.09 -9.21
N LYS A 102 -1.80 -6.33 -9.02
CA LYS A 102 -1.95 -7.01 -7.72
C LYS A 102 -0.62 -7.05 -6.97
N LYS A 103 0.47 -7.40 -7.64
CA LYS A 103 1.82 -7.41 -7.02
C LYS A 103 2.34 -6.03 -6.63
N ILE A 104 2.03 -4.99 -7.40
CA ILE A 104 2.42 -3.62 -7.08
C ILE A 104 1.66 -3.13 -5.84
N ILE A 105 0.34 -3.34 -5.81
CA ILE A 105 -0.52 -2.96 -4.70
C ILE A 105 -0.14 -3.74 -3.43
N ASP A 106 0.07 -5.06 -3.53
CA ASP A 106 0.55 -5.90 -2.41
C ASP A 106 1.84 -5.37 -1.81
N ASN A 107 2.81 -5.02 -2.67
CA ASN A 107 4.08 -4.49 -2.19
C ASN A 107 3.90 -3.12 -1.54
N TYR A 108 3.04 -2.25 -2.10
CA TYR A 108 2.72 -0.96 -1.49
C TYR A 108 2.15 -1.12 -0.09
N HIS A 109 1.17 -2.00 0.11
CA HIS A 109 0.64 -2.28 1.45
C HIS A 109 1.70 -2.88 2.35
N LYS A 110 2.36 -3.95 1.91
CA LYS A 110 3.32 -4.70 2.74
C LYS A 110 4.48 -3.82 3.20
N ARG A 111 5.07 -3.02 2.32
CA ARG A 111 6.19 -2.14 2.69
C ARG A 111 5.75 -1.06 3.68
N ASN A 112 4.59 -0.44 3.47
CA ASN A 112 4.08 0.58 4.41
C ASN A 112 3.72 -0.05 5.75
N TRP A 113 3.08 -1.22 5.73
CA TRP A 113 2.75 -2.00 6.92
C TRP A 113 3.97 -2.33 7.76
N GLU A 114 5.03 -2.86 7.14
CA GLU A 114 6.26 -3.24 7.84
C GLU A 114 6.90 -2.05 8.56
N TYR A 115 6.93 -0.86 7.96
CA TYR A 115 7.45 0.36 8.60
C TYR A 115 6.49 0.90 9.66
N LEU A 116 5.17 0.87 9.43
CA LEU A 116 4.16 1.26 10.41
C LEU A 116 4.31 0.42 11.69
N LYS A 117 4.23 -0.91 11.60
CA LYS A 117 4.26 -1.75 12.81
C LYS A 117 5.62 -1.76 13.52
N ASN A 118 6.73 -1.56 12.82
CA ASN A 118 8.07 -1.71 13.41
C ASN A 118 8.74 -0.38 13.77
N ILE A 119 8.41 0.72 13.08
CA ILE A 119 9.02 2.03 13.32
C ILE A 119 8.04 2.97 14.02
N LEU A 120 6.80 3.08 13.54
CA LEU A 120 5.78 3.85 14.27
C LEU A 120 5.37 3.12 15.55
N ASP A 121 5.31 1.79 15.50
CA ASP A 121 5.13 0.91 16.66
C ASP A 121 3.97 1.29 17.61
N PRO A 122 2.73 1.42 17.09
CA PRO A 122 1.55 1.65 17.92
C PRO A 122 1.32 0.50 18.92
N ASP A 123 0.70 0.81 20.05
CA ASP A 123 0.26 -0.19 21.04
C ASP A 123 -0.87 -1.07 20.51
N SER A 124 -1.76 -0.49 19.70
CA SER A 124 -2.82 -1.21 19.00
C SER A 124 -3.03 -0.72 17.56
N ILE A 125 -3.45 -1.64 16.70
CA ILE A 125 -3.81 -1.34 15.31
C ILE A 125 -5.24 -1.81 15.07
N ILE A 126 -6.09 -0.94 14.52
CA ILE A 126 -7.50 -1.25 14.28
C ILE A 126 -7.83 -0.96 12.82
N PHE A 127 -8.49 -1.91 12.16
CA PHE A 127 -8.96 -1.77 10.79
C PHE A 127 -10.42 -1.33 10.79
N LEU A 128 -10.77 -0.39 9.91
CA LEU A 128 -12.10 0.21 9.82
C LEU A 128 -12.90 -0.36 8.64
N GLY A 129 -12.83 -1.67 8.43
CA GLY A 129 -13.55 -2.37 7.37
C GLY A 129 -12.91 -2.28 5.99
N ASP A 130 -13.60 -2.91 5.04
CA ASP A 130 -13.23 -3.04 3.64
C ASP A 130 -11.84 -3.64 3.48
N LEU A 131 -11.69 -4.83 4.08
CA LEU A 131 -10.43 -5.57 4.04
C LEU A 131 -10.13 -6.08 2.63
N PHE A 132 -11.18 -6.49 1.93
CA PHE A 132 -11.14 -7.03 0.56
C PHE A 132 -11.99 -6.18 -0.38
N ASP A 133 -11.63 -6.12 -1.66
CA ASP A 133 -12.48 -5.48 -2.67
C ASP A 133 -13.65 -6.41 -3.11
N GLY A 134 -13.39 -7.73 -3.20
CA GLY A 134 -14.38 -8.74 -3.56
C GLY A 134 -14.91 -9.59 -2.40
N GLY A 135 -14.72 -9.19 -1.14
CA GLY A 135 -14.93 -10.03 0.05
C GLY A 135 -16.29 -10.75 0.10
N ARG A 136 -17.37 -10.03 -0.15
CA ARG A 136 -18.74 -10.56 -0.18
C ARG A 136 -19.09 -11.41 -1.40
N ASN A 137 -18.30 -11.31 -2.47
CA ASN A 137 -18.58 -11.91 -3.77
C ASN A 137 -17.92 -13.29 -3.94
N TRP A 138 -16.82 -13.55 -3.23
CA TRP A 138 -16.08 -14.80 -3.33
C TRP A 138 -16.81 -15.99 -2.72
N ASP A 139 -16.67 -17.16 -3.36
CA ASP A 139 -16.87 -18.44 -2.70
C ASP A 139 -15.82 -18.68 -1.60
N ASP A 140 -16.08 -19.63 -0.71
CA ASP A 140 -15.21 -19.88 0.45
C ASP A 140 -13.77 -20.22 0.06
N SER A 141 -13.57 -20.95 -1.03
CA SER A 141 -12.24 -21.41 -1.42
C SER A 141 -11.35 -20.26 -1.90
N LEU A 142 -11.92 -19.36 -2.71
CA LEU A 142 -11.24 -18.17 -3.21
C LEU A 142 -11.07 -17.14 -2.09
N TRP A 143 -12.09 -16.98 -1.25
CA TRP A 143 -12.04 -16.10 -0.09
C TRP A 143 -10.92 -16.50 0.88
N ILE A 144 -10.75 -17.80 1.17
CA ILE A 144 -9.67 -18.29 2.05
C ILE A 144 -8.27 -17.96 1.49
N ASN A 145 -8.10 -17.96 0.16
CA ASN A 145 -6.83 -17.58 -0.45
C ASN A 145 -6.56 -16.08 -0.27
N GLU A 146 -7.58 -15.24 -0.42
CA GLU A 146 -7.47 -13.81 -0.17
C GLU A 146 -7.26 -13.50 1.31
N TYR A 147 -7.92 -14.21 2.24
CA TYR A 147 -7.67 -14.14 3.68
C TYR A 147 -6.20 -14.43 4.03
N LYS A 148 -5.63 -15.51 3.48
CA LYS A 148 -4.21 -15.86 3.68
C LYS A 148 -3.28 -14.80 3.08
N ARG A 149 -3.63 -14.22 1.92
CA ARG A 149 -2.88 -13.13 1.30
C ARG A 149 -2.93 -11.88 2.17
N PHE A 150 -4.10 -11.52 2.68
CA PHE A 150 -4.29 -10.37 3.57
C PHE A 150 -3.40 -10.47 4.80
N HIS A 151 -3.39 -11.62 5.49
CA HIS A 151 -2.52 -11.85 6.67
C HIS A 151 -1.02 -11.93 6.33
N LYS A 152 -0.67 -12.24 5.08
CA LYS A 152 0.72 -12.16 4.62
C LYS A 152 1.17 -10.71 4.40
N ILE A 153 0.26 -9.82 4.02
CA ILE A 153 0.51 -8.39 3.83
C ILE A 153 0.50 -7.69 5.19
N PHE A 154 -0.56 -7.90 5.98
CA PHE A 154 -0.82 -7.30 7.29
C PHE A 154 -0.56 -8.30 8.42
N ASN A 155 0.67 -8.82 8.47
CA ASN A 155 1.07 -9.79 9.49
C ASN A 155 1.10 -9.18 10.89
N GLN A 156 0.70 -9.98 11.88
CA GLN A 156 0.70 -9.56 13.28
C GLN A 156 2.11 -9.35 13.82
N LYS A 157 2.28 -8.32 14.66
CA LYS A 157 3.47 -8.11 15.49
C LYS A 157 3.24 -8.69 16.88
N ALA A 158 4.21 -9.44 17.40
CA ALA A 158 4.15 -9.97 18.77
C ALA A 158 3.97 -8.83 19.79
N ASN A 159 3.17 -9.08 20.82
CA ASN A 159 2.86 -8.14 21.90
C ASN A 159 2.16 -6.83 21.47
N ARG A 160 1.70 -6.71 20.22
CA ARG A 160 0.84 -5.61 19.78
C ARG A 160 -0.55 -6.16 19.45
N ARG A 161 -1.59 -5.43 19.85
CA ARG A 161 -2.98 -5.83 19.57
C ARG A 161 -3.35 -5.40 18.15
N GLN A 162 -3.98 -6.29 17.40
CA GLN A 162 -4.46 -6.03 16.05
C GLN A 162 -5.93 -6.43 15.97
N ILE A 163 -6.80 -5.51 15.59
CA ILE A 163 -8.26 -5.69 15.60
C ILE A 163 -8.78 -5.63 14.16
N MET A 164 -9.20 -6.81 13.71
CA MET A 164 -9.70 -7.20 12.39
C MET A 164 -11.16 -6.93 12.07
N SER A 165 -11.96 -6.84 13.13
CA SER A 165 -13.30 -7.43 13.13
C SER A 165 -14.40 -6.48 12.71
N LEU A 166 -14.13 -5.20 12.49
CA LEU A 166 -15.10 -4.28 11.94
C LEU A 166 -15.18 -4.51 10.42
N PRO A 167 -16.30 -5.02 9.87
CA PRO A 167 -16.42 -5.26 8.44
C PRO A 167 -16.74 -3.97 7.70
N GLY A 168 -16.39 -3.94 6.42
CA GLY A 168 -16.94 -2.95 5.49
C GLY A 168 -17.97 -3.51 4.53
N ASN A 169 -18.54 -2.66 3.70
CA ASN A 169 -19.59 -3.09 2.78
C ASN A 169 -19.05 -4.03 1.71
N HIS A 170 -17.79 -3.92 1.28
CA HIS A 170 -17.13 -4.88 0.39
C HIS A 170 -16.88 -6.25 1.03
N ASP A 171 -16.85 -6.31 2.37
CA ASP A 171 -16.67 -7.57 3.10
C ASP A 171 -17.99 -8.35 3.24
N ILE A 172 -19.10 -7.68 3.54
CA ILE A 172 -20.36 -8.35 3.93
C ILE A 172 -21.62 -7.89 3.17
N GLY A 173 -21.56 -6.88 2.31
CA GLY A 173 -22.74 -6.25 1.69
C GLY A 173 -23.23 -5.02 2.45
N PHE A 174 -24.45 -4.54 2.18
CA PHE A 174 -25.00 -3.39 2.90
C PHE A 174 -26.52 -3.41 3.02
N GLY A 175 -27.02 -2.93 4.17
CA GLY A 175 -28.44 -2.73 4.45
C GLY A 175 -29.27 -4.00 4.26
N GLU A 176 -30.48 -3.87 3.69
CA GLU A 176 -31.41 -4.96 3.35
C GLU A 176 -30.81 -6.08 2.48
N THR A 177 -29.58 -5.89 1.97
CA THR A 177 -28.88 -6.82 1.09
C THR A 177 -27.55 -7.31 1.66
N VAL A 178 -27.39 -7.30 3.00
CA VAL A 178 -26.26 -7.96 3.68
C VAL A 178 -26.24 -9.45 3.29
N ASN A 179 -25.08 -9.92 2.90
CA ASN A 179 -24.86 -11.33 2.57
C ASN A 179 -24.56 -12.09 3.86
N VAL A 180 -25.57 -12.79 4.40
CA VAL A 180 -25.47 -13.56 5.65
C VAL A 180 -24.33 -14.58 5.61
N THR A 181 -24.11 -15.26 4.48
CA THR A 181 -22.98 -16.21 4.35
C THR A 181 -21.63 -15.50 4.43
N ALA A 182 -21.50 -14.33 3.81
CA ALA A 182 -20.28 -13.53 3.91
C ALA A 182 -20.08 -12.99 5.34
N LEU A 183 -21.15 -12.55 6.01
CA LEU A 183 -21.14 -12.11 7.40
C LEU A 183 -20.68 -13.22 8.35
N ASP A 184 -21.28 -14.40 8.26
CA ASP A 184 -20.94 -15.54 9.12
C ASP A 184 -19.50 -16.00 8.88
N ARG A 185 -19.06 -16.02 7.62
CA ARG A 185 -17.66 -16.29 7.26
C ARG A 185 -16.73 -15.23 7.83
N PHE A 186 -17.07 -13.96 7.72
CA PHE A 186 -16.26 -12.87 8.28
C PHE A 186 -16.11 -13.04 9.80
N LYS A 187 -17.22 -13.28 10.51
CA LYS A 187 -17.22 -13.55 11.96
C LYS A 187 -16.33 -14.72 12.35
N ALA A 188 -16.42 -15.84 11.61
CA ALA A 188 -15.64 -17.03 11.90
C ALA A 188 -14.12 -16.82 11.82
N TYR A 189 -13.65 -15.88 11.01
CA TYR A 189 -12.22 -15.66 10.75
C TYR A 189 -11.63 -14.39 11.38
N PHE A 190 -12.44 -13.35 11.56
CA PHE A 190 -12.02 -12.07 12.13
C PHE A 190 -12.59 -11.79 13.52
N GLY A 191 -13.62 -12.52 13.95
CA GLY A 191 -14.34 -12.30 15.21
C GLY A 191 -15.63 -11.50 15.03
N GLU A 192 -16.35 -11.28 16.12
CA GLU A 192 -17.64 -10.56 16.09
C GLU A 192 -17.52 -9.16 15.51
N THR A 193 -18.51 -8.80 14.67
CA THR A 193 -18.48 -7.57 13.87
C THR A 193 -18.74 -6.30 14.67
N SER A 194 -19.29 -6.45 15.87
CA SER A 194 -19.35 -5.41 16.89
C SER A 194 -18.60 -5.89 18.13
N SER A 195 -17.92 -5.01 18.84
CA SER A 195 -17.18 -5.39 20.04
C SER A 195 -16.80 -4.18 20.88
N ILE A 196 -16.54 -4.44 22.17
CA ILE A 196 -16.10 -3.44 23.14
C ILE A 196 -14.68 -3.81 23.59
N HIS A 197 -13.79 -2.83 23.62
CA HIS A 197 -12.40 -3.00 24.01
C HIS A 197 -11.92 -1.88 24.91
N ASP A 198 -11.49 -2.20 26.12
CA ASP A 198 -10.86 -1.23 27.00
C ASP A 198 -9.37 -1.11 26.67
N LEU A 199 -8.97 0.04 26.14
CA LEU A 199 -7.61 0.35 25.70
C LEU A 199 -7.20 1.73 26.24
N GLY A 200 -6.10 1.79 26.99
CA GLY A 200 -5.56 3.08 27.47
C GLY A 200 -6.55 3.91 28.31
N ASN A 201 -7.33 3.28 29.19
CA ASN A 201 -8.40 3.91 29.99
C ASN A 201 -9.52 4.55 29.15
N HIS A 202 -9.73 4.04 27.94
CA HIS A 202 -10.86 4.37 27.08
C HIS A 202 -11.60 3.11 26.66
N THR A 203 -12.91 3.22 26.47
CA THR A 203 -13.73 2.17 25.89
C THR A 203 -13.84 2.41 24.38
N ILE A 204 -13.19 1.55 23.60
CA ILE A 204 -13.27 1.55 22.13
C ILE A 204 -14.40 0.64 21.70
N VAL A 205 -15.37 1.19 20.96
CA VAL A 205 -16.56 0.48 20.49
C VAL A 205 -16.48 0.31 18.99
N LEU A 206 -16.34 -0.92 18.51
CA LEU A 206 -16.51 -1.27 17.11
C LEU A 206 -17.98 -1.61 16.91
N LEU A 207 -18.65 -0.94 15.97
CA LEU A 207 -20.07 -1.18 15.71
C LEU A 207 -20.34 -1.47 14.24
N ASP A 208 -20.97 -2.61 14.00
CA ASP A 208 -21.45 -3.04 12.69
C ASP A 208 -22.73 -2.28 12.32
N THR A 209 -22.54 -1.03 11.88
CA THR A 209 -23.63 -0.17 11.42
C THR A 209 -24.24 -0.62 10.10
N ILE A 210 -23.53 -1.49 9.36
CA ILE A 210 -23.98 -2.08 8.11
C ILE A 210 -25.10 -3.07 8.40
N SER A 211 -24.86 -4.03 9.31
CA SER A 211 -25.88 -4.98 9.74
C SER A 211 -27.03 -4.29 10.48
N LEU A 212 -26.76 -3.22 11.26
CA LEU A 212 -27.84 -2.40 11.85
C LEU A 212 -28.77 -1.75 10.81
N SER A 213 -28.29 -1.57 9.57
CA SER A 213 -29.07 -0.99 8.48
C SER A 213 -29.87 -2.04 7.70
N ASP A 214 -29.80 -3.33 8.08
CA ASP A 214 -30.52 -4.43 7.47
C ASP A 214 -31.87 -4.67 8.15
N PHE A 215 -32.90 -3.98 7.69
CA PHE A 215 -34.25 -4.07 8.25
C PHE A 215 -35.02 -5.32 7.81
N ASP A 216 -34.55 -6.02 6.76
CA ASP A 216 -35.22 -7.18 6.20
C ASP A 216 -34.80 -8.48 6.91
N THR A 217 -33.61 -8.50 7.52
CA THR A 217 -33.07 -9.68 8.21
C THR A 217 -32.80 -9.39 9.70
N PRO A 218 -33.77 -9.52 10.61
CA PRO A 218 -33.61 -9.16 12.02
C PRO A 218 -32.41 -9.82 12.73
N SER A 219 -32.03 -11.04 12.33
CA SER A 219 -30.90 -11.77 12.94
C SER A 219 -29.54 -11.10 12.71
N THR A 220 -29.37 -10.30 11.65
CA THR A 220 -28.12 -9.56 11.42
C THR A 220 -28.00 -8.39 12.41
N GLN A 221 -29.13 -7.84 12.86
CA GLN A 221 -29.18 -6.72 13.81
C GLN A 221 -29.03 -7.13 15.28
N GLU A 222 -29.27 -8.40 15.64
CA GLU A 222 -29.33 -8.84 17.04
C GLU A 222 -28.06 -8.48 17.84
N HIS A 223 -26.89 -8.85 17.31
CA HIS A 223 -25.62 -8.61 17.99
C HIS A 223 -25.27 -7.12 18.13
N PRO A 224 -25.25 -6.29 17.06
CA PRO A 224 -24.97 -4.86 17.21
C PRO A 224 -26.01 -4.13 18.07
N ASN A 225 -27.29 -4.52 18.03
CA ASN A 225 -28.29 -3.97 18.95
C ASN A 225 -27.99 -4.34 20.40
N SER A 226 -27.54 -5.56 20.69
CA SER A 226 -27.17 -5.97 22.05
C SER A 226 -26.03 -5.12 22.63
N ILE A 227 -25.05 -4.72 21.80
CA ILE A 227 -23.96 -3.80 22.18
C ILE A 227 -24.53 -2.42 22.50
N LEU A 228 -25.42 -1.89 21.67
CA LEU A 228 -26.08 -0.60 21.90
C LEU A 228 -26.89 -0.59 23.20
N GLU A 229 -27.66 -1.64 23.47
CA GLU A 229 -28.43 -1.76 24.72
C GLU A 229 -27.53 -1.90 25.94
N THR A 230 -26.43 -2.65 25.84
CA THR A 230 -25.46 -2.77 26.94
C THR A 230 -24.87 -1.41 27.28
N LEU A 231 -24.38 -0.67 26.29
CA LEU A 231 -23.74 0.64 26.48
C LEU A 231 -24.72 1.73 26.93
N ALA A 232 -26.00 1.62 26.57
CA ALA A 232 -27.05 2.55 27.02
C ALA A 232 -27.39 2.37 28.50
N ASN A 233 -27.26 1.16 29.04
CA ASN A 233 -27.66 0.82 30.40
C ASN A 233 -26.48 0.81 31.40
N GLU A 234 -25.24 0.68 30.93
CA GLU A 234 -24.06 0.69 31.78
C GLU A 234 -23.57 2.10 32.13
N PRO A 235 -23.15 2.35 33.39
CA PRO A 235 -22.63 3.65 33.80
C PRO A 235 -21.32 3.99 33.07
N PHE A 236 -21.20 5.25 32.67
CA PHE A 236 -20.02 5.80 32.01
C PHE A 236 -18.83 5.86 32.98
N THR A 237 -17.92 4.88 32.89
CA THR A 237 -16.70 4.84 33.71
C THR A 237 -15.47 5.39 33.00
N GLN A 238 -15.47 5.37 31.65
CA GLN A 238 -14.37 5.81 30.80
C GLN A 238 -14.90 6.56 29.56
N PRO A 239 -14.09 7.46 28.98
CA PRO A 239 -14.35 8.03 27.66
C PRO A 239 -14.60 6.95 26.61
N ARG A 240 -15.59 7.17 25.73
CA ARG A 240 -15.96 6.21 24.68
C ARG A 240 -15.54 6.74 23.30
N ILE A 241 -14.94 5.87 22.50
CA ILE A 241 -14.58 6.16 21.10
C ILE A 241 -15.32 5.16 20.21
N LEU A 242 -16.08 5.66 19.25
CA LEU A 242 -16.85 4.83 18.32
C LEU A 242 -16.08 4.64 17.01
N LEU A 243 -16.01 3.40 16.54
CA LEU A 243 -15.45 3.03 15.25
C LEU A 243 -16.55 2.37 14.41
N THR A 244 -16.79 2.91 13.22
CA THR A 244 -17.71 2.34 12.22
C THR A 244 -16.99 2.23 10.88
N HIS A 245 -17.52 1.41 9.96
CA HIS A 245 -17.05 1.47 8.59
C HIS A 245 -17.78 2.58 7.83
N VAL A 246 -19.09 2.44 7.63
CA VAL A 246 -19.87 3.47 6.94
C VAL A 246 -20.07 4.69 7.85
N PRO A 247 -19.82 5.92 7.33
CA PRO A 247 -20.04 7.17 8.05
C PRO A 247 -21.45 7.34 8.61
N LEU A 248 -21.54 8.09 9.72
CA LEU A 248 -22.85 8.53 10.24
C LEU A 248 -23.47 9.58 9.32
N TYR A 249 -24.79 9.71 9.39
CA TYR A 249 -25.55 10.68 8.62
C TYR A 249 -25.00 12.10 8.79
N ARG A 250 -24.89 12.83 7.68
CA ARG A 250 -24.41 14.22 7.63
C ARG A 250 -25.10 15.00 6.53
N ASP A 251 -25.19 16.32 6.68
CA ASP A 251 -25.63 17.23 5.64
C ASP A 251 -24.42 17.94 5.00
N PRO A 252 -24.01 17.57 3.77
CA PRO A 252 -22.86 18.16 3.09
C PRO A 252 -23.02 19.65 2.78
N THR A 253 -24.23 20.21 2.88
CA THR A 253 -24.48 21.63 2.68
C THR A 253 -24.01 22.46 3.87
N ASN A 254 -24.27 21.96 5.08
CA ASN A 254 -24.01 22.67 6.33
C ASN A 254 -22.75 22.17 7.05
N GLN A 255 -22.32 20.93 6.78
CA GLN A 255 -21.17 20.28 7.41
C GLN A 255 -20.09 19.96 6.36
N PRO A 256 -19.27 20.94 5.94
CA PRO A 256 -18.15 20.66 5.06
C PRO A 256 -17.07 19.85 5.79
N CYS A 257 -16.42 18.93 5.06
CA CYS A 257 -15.41 17.98 5.55
C CYS A 257 -14.10 18.58 6.10
N GLY A 258 -13.98 19.91 6.16
CA GLY A 258 -12.76 20.59 6.59
C GLY A 258 -11.64 20.58 5.53
N PRO A 259 -10.48 21.19 5.87
CA PRO A 259 -9.41 21.51 4.93
C PRO A 259 -8.51 20.34 4.54
N LEU A 260 -8.59 19.20 5.25
CA LEU A 260 -7.75 18.03 5.01
C LEU A 260 -8.33 17.07 3.96
N ARG A 261 -9.58 17.30 3.52
CA ARG A 261 -10.18 16.60 2.37
C ARG A 261 -9.38 16.90 1.10
N GLU A 262 -9.07 15.87 0.33
CA GLU A 262 -8.35 16.02 -0.94
C GLU A 262 -9.28 16.46 -2.08
N SER A 263 -10.48 15.90 -2.12
CA SER A 263 -11.50 16.23 -3.11
C SER A 263 -12.06 17.63 -2.89
N THR A 264 -12.15 18.42 -3.97
CA THR A 264 -12.82 19.73 -3.96
C THR A 264 -14.34 19.62 -4.03
N LYS A 265 -14.88 18.41 -4.23
CA LYS A 265 -16.32 18.16 -4.25
C LYS A 265 -16.82 17.97 -2.82
N LYS A 266 -18.05 18.43 -2.57
CA LYS A 266 -18.78 18.14 -1.34
C LYS A 266 -18.89 16.63 -1.11
N PHE A 267 -19.06 16.24 0.15
CA PHE A 267 -19.31 14.85 0.51
C PHE A 267 -20.53 14.32 -0.27
N PRO A 268 -20.41 13.18 -0.96
CA PRO A 268 -21.52 12.65 -1.75
C PRO A 268 -22.54 11.94 -0.86
N ILE A 269 -23.83 12.21 -1.03
CA ILE A 269 -24.91 11.41 -0.44
C ILE A 269 -25.50 10.55 -1.56
N MET A 270 -25.16 9.27 -1.55
CA MET A 270 -25.52 8.32 -2.60
C MET A 270 -25.99 7.01 -2.00
N LYS A 271 -26.98 6.38 -2.64
CA LYS A 271 -27.46 5.03 -2.34
C LYS A 271 -27.47 4.22 -3.65
N GLY A 272 -26.98 2.99 -3.56
CA GLY A 272 -26.95 2.02 -4.64
C GLY A 272 -27.19 0.61 -4.11
N LEU A 273 -27.09 -0.39 -4.99
CA LEU A 273 -27.17 -1.79 -4.57
C LEU A 273 -25.96 -2.13 -3.68
N GLN A 274 -26.21 -2.61 -2.45
CA GLN A 274 -25.17 -2.95 -1.47
C GLN A 274 -24.18 -1.81 -1.16
N TYR A 275 -24.62 -0.55 -1.27
CA TYR A 275 -23.77 0.62 -1.06
C TYR A 275 -24.57 1.85 -0.63
N GLN A 276 -24.12 2.54 0.41
CA GLN A 276 -24.62 3.85 0.82
C GLN A 276 -23.48 4.62 1.48
N THR A 277 -23.29 5.90 1.14
CA THR A 277 -22.16 6.71 1.63
C THR A 277 -22.28 7.17 3.08
N VAL A 278 -23.47 7.04 3.66
CA VAL A 278 -23.78 7.30 5.07
C VAL A 278 -24.86 6.34 5.53
N ILE A 279 -24.90 5.99 6.80
CA ILE A 279 -26.08 5.31 7.37
C ILE A 279 -27.24 6.29 7.60
N ASP A 280 -28.44 5.75 7.81
CA ASP A 280 -29.64 6.56 7.99
C ASP A 280 -29.58 7.44 9.24
N HIS A 281 -30.25 8.61 9.18
CA HIS A 281 -30.25 9.59 10.26
C HIS A 281 -30.81 9.02 11.57
N THR A 282 -31.87 8.21 11.52
CA THR A 282 -32.48 7.60 12.70
C THR A 282 -31.54 6.60 13.38
N ILE A 283 -30.84 5.78 12.59
CA ILE A 283 -29.81 4.86 13.09
C ILE A 283 -28.66 5.67 13.70
N SER A 284 -28.18 6.71 13.00
CA SER A 284 -27.10 7.58 13.48
C SER A 284 -27.42 8.20 14.84
N GLN A 285 -28.62 8.75 15.01
CA GLN A 285 -29.08 9.33 16.28
C GLN A 285 -29.23 8.27 17.38
N SER A 286 -29.74 7.08 17.04
CA SER A 286 -29.81 5.96 18.00
C SER A 286 -28.42 5.53 18.49
N VAL A 287 -27.46 5.40 17.57
CA VAL A 287 -26.06 5.04 17.87
C VAL A 287 -25.41 6.09 18.76
N LEU A 288 -25.47 7.37 18.36
CA LEU A 288 -24.86 8.46 19.12
C LEU A 288 -25.49 8.61 20.51
N SER A 289 -26.82 8.57 20.62
CA SER A 289 -27.52 8.76 21.89
C SER A 289 -27.27 7.64 22.89
N LYS A 290 -27.14 6.38 22.44
CA LYS A 290 -26.89 5.21 23.30
C LYS A 290 -25.41 5.07 23.68
N ILE A 291 -24.50 5.27 22.72
CA ILE A 291 -23.06 5.12 22.98
C ILE A 291 -22.50 6.34 23.70
N GLN A 292 -22.92 7.54 23.31
CA GLN A 292 -22.41 8.85 23.75
C GLN A 292 -20.87 8.94 23.63
N PRO A 293 -20.32 8.83 22.41
CA PRO A 293 -18.88 8.86 22.19
C PRO A 293 -18.32 10.28 22.28
N ASP A 294 -17.07 10.41 22.69
CA ASP A 294 -16.29 11.67 22.59
C ASP A 294 -15.89 11.95 21.13
N ILE A 295 -15.60 10.89 20.37
CA ILE A 295 -15.24 10.96 18.95
C ILE A 295 -15.62 9.67 18.22
N VAL A 296 -15.95 9.83 16.93
CA VAL A 296 -16.26 8.76 15.98
C VAL A 296 -15.18 8.71 14.90
N PHE A 297 -14.75 7.52 14.51
CA PHE A 297 -13.94 7.30 13.31
C PHE A 297 -14.66 6.37 12.33
N SER A 298 -14.75 6.78 11.07
CA SER A 298 -15.38 6.02 9.97
C SER A 298 -14.43 5.80 8.79
N GLY A 299 -14.78 4.91 7.85
CA GLY A 299 -14.09 4.66 6.57
C GLY A 299 -14.98 4.97 5.36
N ASP A 300 -14.99 4.09 4.34
CA ASP A 300 -15.89 4.06 3.16
C ASP A 300 -15.72 5.21 2.14
N ASP A 301 -15.68 6.50 2.54
CA ASP A 301 -15.53 7.62 1.59
C ASP A 301 -14.12 7.70 0.96
N HIS A 302 -13.17 6.93 1.48
CA HIS A 302 -11.75 6.89 1.15
C HIS A 302 -10.98 8.20 1.34
N ASP A 303 -11.65 9.35 1.51
CA ASP A 303 -11.05 10.66 1.69
C ASP A 303 -11.35 11.20 3.09
N TYR A 304 -10.51 12.14 3.55
CA TYR A 304 -10.68 12.72 4.86
C TYR A 304 -11.97 13.56 4.93
N CYS A 305 -12.74 13.38 6.00
CA CYS A 305 -13.86 14.26 6.31
C CYS A 305 -14.01 14.42 7.81
N HIS A 306 -13.94 15.67 8.29
CA HIS A 306 -14.17 15.98 9.69
C HIS A 306 -15.41 16.84 9.85
N ILE A 307 -16.36 16.35 10.64
CA ILE A 307 -17.62 17.04 10.97
C ILE A 307 -17.93 16.89 12.47
N LYS A 308 -18.97 17.59 12.92
CA LYS A 308 -19.53 17.47 14.27
C LYS A 308 -20.97 17.04 14.23
N HIS A 309 -21.33 16.10 15.09
CA HIS A 309 -22.70 15.65 15.32
C HIS A 309 -23.26 16.29 16.56
N GLN A 310 -24.55 16.63 16.52
CA GLN A 310 -25.34 16.96 17.70
C GLN A 310 -26.37 15.87 17.93
N TYR A 311 -26.49 15.42 19.17
CA TYR A 311 -27.42 14.35 19.56
C TYR A 311 -27.91 14.57 20.98
N GLN A 312 -29.04 13.96 21.31
CA GLN A 312 -29.61 14.00 22.66
C GLN A 312 -29.21 12.75 23.42
N SER A 313 -28.51 12.90 24.55
CA SER A 313 -28.09 11.78 25.40
C SER A 313 -29.30 11.05 26.00
N VAL A 314 -29.29 9.71 25.97
CA VAL A 314 -30.32 8.90 26.64
C VAL A 314 -30.25 9.00 28.17
N THR A 315 -29.07 9.31 28.73
CA THR A 315 -28.88 9.29 30.20
C THR A 315 -29.32 10.56 30.91
N ASN A 316 -29.18 11.73 30.29
CA ASN A 316 -29.50 13.00 30.93
C ASN A 316 -30.37 13.93 30.06
N SER A 317 -30.76 13.49 28.85
CA SER A 317 -31.55 14.27 27.89
C SER A 317 -30.91 15.59 27.46
N GLN A 318 -29.62 15.80 27.73
CA GLN A 318 -28.87 16.98 27.30
C GLN A 318 -28.38 16.80 25.86
N VAL A 319 -28.26 17.92 25.16
CA VAL A 319 -27.61 17.97 23.85
C VAL A 319 -26.11 17.82 24.06
N GLN A 320 -25.52 16.82 23.41
CA GLN A 320 -24.09 16.55 23.38
C GLN A 320 -23.57 16.69 21.95
N GLU A 321 -22.25 16.85 21.84
CA GLU A 321 -21.55 16.88 20.56
C GLU A 321 -20.52 15.76 20.49
N ALA A 322 -20.35 15.19 19.31
CA ALA A 322 -19.25 14.27 18.99
C ALA A 322 -18.62 14.67 17.66
N ASP A 323 -17.30 14.74 17.63
CA ASP A 323 -16.57 14.85 16.36
C ASP A 323 -16.67 13.51 15.61
N GLU A 324 -16.78 13.54 14.28
CA GLU A 324 -16.56 12.37 13.43
C GLU A 324 -15.45 12.67 12.43
N ILE A 325 -14.46 11.78 12.36
CA ILE A 325 -13.42 11.78 11.35
C ILE A 325 -13.59 10.54 10.47
N THR A 326 -14.00 10.76 9.22
CA THR A 326 -13.86 9.75 8.17
C THR A 326 -12.39 9.65 7.78
N VAL A 327 -11.79 8.52 8.10
CA VAL A 327 -10.38 8.19 7.92
C VAL A 327 -10.11 7.94 6.45
N LYS A 328 -9.07 8.58 5.94
CA LYS A 328 -8.63 8.43 4.56
C LYS A 328 -8.13 7.00 4.32
N SER A 329 -8.43 6.45 3.15
CA SER A 329 -7.99 5.10 2.78
C SER A 329 -6.47 4.98 2.83
N CYS A 330 -5.99 3.84 3.32
CA CYS A 330 -4.56 3.51 3.31
C CYS A 330 -4.10 2.87 1.99
N ALA A 331 -5.04 2.55 1.10
CA ALA A 331 -4.79 1.90 -0.18
C ALA A 331 -4.43 2.87 -1.30
N MET A 332 -3.68 2.39 -2.29
CA MET A 332 -3.25 3.19 -3.43
C MET A 332 -4.23 3.20 -4.62
N ASN A 333 -5.28 2.38 -4.57
CA ASN A 333 -6.21 2.12 -5.67
C ASN A 333 -7.61 2.71 -5.47
N MET A 334 -7.81 3.56 -4.45
CA MET A 334 -9.14 4.04 -4.07
C MET A 334 -9.46 5.47 -4.52
N GLY A 335 -8.84 5.91 -5.63
CA GLY A 335 -9.14 7.20 -6.26
C GLY A 335 -8.60 8.44 -5.54
N ILE A 336 -7.84 8.26 -4.46
CA ILE A 336 -7.13 9.32 -3.73
C ILE A 336 -5.64 9.35 -4.11
N SER A 337 -5.03 10.54 -4.18
CA SER A 337 -3.61 10.70 -4.53
C SER A 337 -2.68 10.62 -3.31
N LYS A 338 -3.20 10.81 -2.10
CA LYS A 338 -2.41 10.84 -0.86
C LYS A 338 -2.94 9.87 0.21
N PRO A 339 -2.75 8.54 0.09
CA PRO A 339 -3.20 7.60 1.11
C PRO A 339 -2.67 7.95 2.50
N ALA A 340 -3.44 7.64 3.54
CA ALA A 340 -3.07 7.97 4.91
C ALA A 340 -3.63 6.94 5.90
N ILE A 341 -3.24 7.10 7.16
CA ILE A 341 -3.82 6.42 8.32
C ILE A 341 -4.15 7.49 9.36
N GLN A 342 -5.05 7.19 10.29
CA GLN A 342 -5.34 8.07 11.42
C GLN A 342 -4.60 7.59 12.66
N LEU A 343 -3.86 8.49 13.31
CA LEU A 343 -3.16 8.22 14.55
C LEU A 343 -3.97 8.75 15.71
N LEU A 344 -4.20 7.92 16.72
CA LEU A 344 -4.98 8.26 17.90
C LEU A 344 -4.11 8.00 19.14
N SER A 345 -3.90 9.04 19.92
CA SER A 345 -3.17 8.98 21.18
C SER A 345 -4.14 9.20 22.34
N LEU A 346 -4.13 8.28 23.28
CA LEU A 346 -5.03 8.29 24.43
C LEU A 346 -4.25 8.67 25.69
N ASN A 347 -4.79 9.63 26.43
CA ASN A 347 -4.28 10.02 27.72
C ASN A 347 -4.70 8.99 28.76
N THR A 348 -3.71 8.27 29.30
CA THR A 348 -3.94 7.25 30.33
C THR A 348 -4.13 7.84 31.72
N ASN A 349 -3.96 9.16 31.89
CA ASN A 349 -4.13 9.85 33.15
C ASN A 349 -5.49 10.57 33.19
N ASN A 350 -6.40 10.09 34.04
CA ASN A 350 -7.75 10.65 34.25
C ASN A 350 -7.74 12.00 35.01
N LYS A 351 -6.79 12.90 34.71
CA LYS A 351 -6.86 14.28 35.20
C LYS A 351 -7.81 15.06 34.29
N ASN A 352 -8.83 15.68 34.88
CA ASN A 352 -9.86 16.48 34.21
C ASN A 352 -9.26 17.32 33.07
N GLY A 353 -9.61 16.98 31.83
CA GLY A 353 -9.00 17.58 30.63
C GLY A 353 -9.33 16.79 29.36
N LYS A 354 -8.56 17.04 28.30
CA LYS A 354 -8.66 16.34 27.01
C LYS A 354 -8.14 14.90 27.14
N THR A 355 -8.95 13.93 26.72
CA THR A 355 -8.70 12.49 26.91
C THR A 355 -8.00 11.84 25.72
N TYR A 356 -8.13 12.42 24.52
CA TYR A 356 -7.48 11.94 23.30
C TYR A 356 -6.88 13.06 22.45
N GLN A 357 -5.87 12.74 21.64
CA GLN A 357 -5.33 13.58 20.56
C GLN A 357 -5.25 12.74 19.30
N THR A 358 -5.45 13.35 18.13
CA THR A 358 -5.47 12.62 16.86
C THR A 358 -4.76 13.41 15.78
N GLU A 359 -4.02 12.71 14.91
CA GLU A 359 -3.22 13.29 13.83
C GLU A 359 -3.28 12.40 12.59
N ILE A 360 -3.42 13.00 11.41
CA ILE A 360 -3.37 12.25 10.15
C ILE A 360 -1.91 11.94 9.77
N CYS A 361 -1.60 10.68 9.49
CA CYS A 361 -0.29 10.26 9.00
C CYS A 361 -0.38 9.87 7.53
N TYR A 362 0.11 10.73 6.63
CA TYR A 362 0.19 10.42 5.21
C TYR A 362 1.21 9.32 4.92
N LEU A 363 0.84 8.42 4.02
CA LEU A 363 1.73 7.40 3.47
C LEU A 363 2.49 7.94 2.25
N PRO A 364 3.60 7.30 1.84
CA PRO A 364 4.34 7.68 0.65
C PRO A 364 3.47 7.72 -0.59
N SER A 365 3.67 8.74 -1.45
CA SER A 365 2.96 8.86 -2.71
C SER A 365 3.03 7.56 -3.53
N PRO A 366 1.88 6.96 -3.91
CA PRO A 366 1.89 5.66 -4.58
C PRO A 366 2.52 5.69 -5.98
N TYR A 367 2.36 6.79 -6.71
CA TYR A 367 2.77 6.88 -8.10
C TYR A 367 4.20 7.39 -8.29
N SER A 368 4.78 8.06 -7.29
CA SER A 368 6.13 8.64 -7.40
C SER A 368 7.20 7.57 -7.69
N SER A 369 7.12 6.41 -7.01
CA SER A 369 8.03 5.29 -7.26
C SER A 369 7.80 4.68 -8.65
N LEU A 370 6.55 4.50 -9.06
CA LEU A 370 6.20 3.92 -10.36
C LEU A 370 6.67 4.79 -11.53
N ILE A 371 6.41 6.09 -11.48
CA ILE A 371 6.86 7.06 -12.47
C ILE A 371 8.39 7.03 -12.57
N SER A 372 9.08 6.98 -11.42
CA SER A 372 10.55 6.92 -11.39
C SER A 372 11.09 5.62 -12.00
N TYR A 373 10.49 4.46 -11.71
CA TYR A 373 10.91 3.18 -12.27
C TYR A 373 10.68 3.11 -13.79
N ILE A 374 9.53 3.63 -14.27
CA ILE A 374 9.24 3.70 -15.71
C ILE A 374 10.24 4.64 -16.40
N SER A 375 10.46 5.82 -15.83
CA SER A 375 11.40 6.82 -16.38
C SER A 375 12.82 6.28 -16.43
N LEU A 376 13.27 5.59 -15.38
CA LEU A 376 14.59 4.96 -15.32
C LEU A 376 14.71 3.78 -16.30
N SER A 377 13.64 3.02 -16.52
CA SER A 377 13.59 1.95 -17.53
C SER A 377 13.78 2.50 -18.93
N ILE A 378 13.06 3.57 -19.28
CA ILE A 378 13.19 4.27 -20.56
C ILE A 378 14.61 4.84 -20.70
N ALA A 379 15.14 5.52 -19.68
CA ALA A 379 16.48 6.07 -19.70
C ALA A 379 17.56 4.99 -19.88
N SER A 380 17.40 3.83 -19.22
CA SER A 380 18.30 2.68 -19.37
C SER A 380 18.28 2.14 -20.80
N LEU A 381 17.09 1.99 -21.39
CA LEU A 381 16.94 1.53 -22.77
C LEU A 381 17.57 2.51 -23.77
N LEU A 382 17.30 3.81 -23.63
CA LEU A 382 17.89 4.84 -24.49
C LEU A 382 19.41 4.87 -24.36
N THR A 383 19.94 4.67 -23.15
CA THR A 383 21.39 4.56 -22.90
C THR A 383 21.98 3.37 -23.65
N TYR A 384 21.31 2.21 -23.64
CA TYR A 384 21.80 1.04 -24.37
C TYR A 384 21.68 1.22 -25.88
N ILE A 385 20.59 1.81 -26.38
CA ILE A 385 20.46 2.17 -27.79
C ILE A 385 21.62 3.07 -28.20
N TRP A 386 21.90 4.12 -27.42
CA TRP A 386 23.00 5.04 -27.70
C TRP A 386 24.37 4.37 -27.71
N ILE A 387 24.64 3.47 -26.76
CA ILE A 387 25.92 2.76 -26.67
C ILE A 387 26.12 1.75 -27.83
N PHE A 388 25.09 0.96 -28.15
CA PHE A 388 25.24 -0.16 -29.09
C PHE A 388 24.92 0.21 -30.53
N ILE A 389 23.95 1.11 -30.77
CA ILE A 389 23.60 1.55 -32.13
C ILE A 389 24.50 2.70 -32.60
N PHE A 390 25.00 3.53 -31.68
CA PHE A 390 25.88 4.66 -31.99
C PHE A 390 27.25 4.57 -31.27
N PRO A 391 28.04 3.50 -31.52
CA PRO A 391 29.27 3.20 -30.76
C PRO A 391 30.36 4.28 -30.90
N ILE A 392 30.52 4.87 -32.09
CA ILE A 392 31.54 5.92 -32.31
C ILE A 392 31.25 7.16 -31.46
N GLN A 393 29.98 7.61 -31.47
CA GLN A 393 29.57 8.78 -30.71
C GLN A 393 29.70 8.54 -29.20
N SER A 394 29.25 7.37 -28.73
CA SER A 394 29.29 7.03 -27.32
C SER A 394 30.72 6.85 -26.78
N GLN A 395 31.61 6.23 -27.55
CA GLN A 395 33.01 6.08 -27.16
C GLN A 395 33.75 7.42 -27.09
N ASN A 396 33.57 8.29 -28.10
CA ASN A 396 34.18 9.62 -28.11
C ASN A 396 33.74 10.44 -26.87
N PHE A 397 32.46 10.36 -26.52
CA PHE A 397 31.92 11.03 -25.34
C PHE A 397 32.51 10.45 -24.03
N LEU A 398 32.57 9.13 -23.90
CA LEU A 398 33.14 8.47 -22.72
C LEU A 398 34.64 8.78 -22.55
N GLN A 399 35.40 8.86 -23.65
CA GLN A 399 36.80 9.29 -23.62
C GLN A 399 36.93 10.74 -23.14
N LYS A 400 36.05 11.64 -23.61
CA LYS A 400 36.01 13.03 -23.16
C LYS A 400 35.71 13.13 -21.66
N ILE A 401 34.75 12.37 -21.15
CA ILE A 401 34.47 12.29 -19.70
C ILE A 401 35.69 11.79 -18.93
N LYS A 402 36.30 10.69 -19.37
CA LYS A 402 37.51 10.14 -18.71
C LYS A 402 38.63 11.18 -18.64
N SER A 403 38.86 11.94 -19.72
CA SER A 403 39.88 13.00 -19.74
C SER A 403 39.58 14.15 -18.77
N TYR A 404 38.30 14.41 -18.47
CA TYR A 404 37.90 15.46 -17.53
C TYR A 404 37.98 14.99 -16.08
N ILE A 405 37.55 13.75 -15.79
CA ILE A 405 37.57 13.15 -14.45
C ILE A 405 38.99 12.79 -14.02
N PHE A 406 39.78 12.19 -14.92
CA PHE A 406 41.16 11.76 -14.66
C PHE A 406 42.18 12.76 -15.18
N LYS A 407 41.88 14.06 -15.12
CA LYS A 407 42.84 15.10 -15.47
C LYS A 407 44.00 15.02 -14.47
N SER A 408 45.03 14.25 -14.81
CA SER A 408 46.23 14.10 -13.98
C SER A 408 47.00 15.42 -13.98
N GLU A 409 47.33 15.93 -12.80
CA GLU A 409 48.28 17.04 -12.65
C GLU A 409 49.72 16.66 -13.07
N LEU A 410 50.01 15.38 -13.31
CA LEU A 410 51.23 14.97 -14.01
C LEU A 410 50.98 14.84 -15.52
N GLY A 411 51.57 15.79 -16.26
CA GLY A 411 51.67 15.76 -17.72
C GLY A 411 52.67 14.71 -18.20
N LEU A 412 52.32 13.43 -18.11
CA LEU A 412 52.97 12.39 -18.91
C LEU A 412 52.15 12.17 -20.19
N PRO A 413 52.80 12.11 -21.37
CA PRO A 413 52.10 11.89 -22.63
C PRO A 413 51.46 10.50 -22.61
N ILE A 414 50.13 10.47 -22.65
CA ILE A 414 49.37 9.25 -22.91
C ILE A 414 49.71 8.86 -24.35
N ALA A 415 50.33 7.70 -24.54
CA ALA A 415 50.57 7.15 -25.88
C ALA A 415 49.21 7.05 -26.60
N PHE A 416 49.06 7.77 -27.70
CA PHE A 416 47.94 7.58 -28.61
C PHE A 416 48.11 6.20 -29.24
N GLU A 417 47.44 5.21 -28.67
CA GLU A 417 47.24 3.93 -29.32
C GLU A 417 46.57 4.21 -30.66
N LYS A 418 47.24 3.78 -31.72
CA LYS A 418 46.82 3.93 -33.11
C LYS A 418 45.36 3.49 -33.20
N LYS A 419 44.47 4.32 -33.75
CA LYS A 419 43.08 3.94 -34.08
C LYS A 419 43.16 2.64 -34.88
N GLU A 420 42.91 1.51 -34.23
CA GLU A 420 42.37 0.36 -34.96
C GLU A 420 41.06 0.86 -35.55
N ASP A 421 40.93 0.71 -36.86
CA ASP A 421 39.66 0.92 -37.54
C ASP A 421 38.64 0.06 -36.77
N PHE A 422 37.79 0.73 -36.00
CA PHE A 422 36.68 0.10 -35.31
C PHE A 422 35.84 -0.52 -36.41
N ASN A 423 36.10 -1.80 -36.67
CA ASN A 423 35.34 -2.61 -37.59
C ASN A 423 33.88 -2.32 -37.29
N LEU A 424 33.17 -1.82 -38.30
CA LEU A 424 31.71 -1.73 -38.30
C LEU A 424 31.21 -3.15 -38.08
N VAL A 425 31.11 -3.55 -36.81
CA VAL A 425 30.42 -4.76 -36.42
C VAL A 425 29.02 -4.59 -37.00
N GLY A 426 28.60 -5.50 -37.87
CA GLY A 426 27.39 -5.33 -38.66
C GLY A 426 26.18 -4.96 -37.79
N ASN A 427 25.23 -4.21 -38.35
CA ASN A 427 24.02 -3.76 -37.63
C ASN A 427 23.37 -4.89 -36.81
N ASP A 428 23.42 -6.12 -37.31
CA ASP A 428 22.89 -7.31 -36.63
C ASP A 428 23.59 -7.65 -35.30
N GLU A 429 24.90 -7.51 -35.21
CA GLU A 429 25.67 -7.81 -33.99
C GLU A 429 25.53 -6.69 -32.94
N ASN A 430 25.43 -5.43 -33.38
CA ASN A 430 25.11 -4.30 -32.51
C ASN A 430 23.70 -4.44 -31.93
N PHE A 431 22.74 -4.84 -32.76
CA PHE A 431 21.38 -5.10 -32.34
C PHE A 431 21.28 -6.30 -31.38
N LYS A 432 21.98 -7.41 -31.66
CA LYS A 432 22.10 -8.54 -30.72
C LYS A 432 22.68 -8.10 -29.38
N SER A 433 23.73 -7.28 -29.41
CA SER A 433 24.34 -6.74 -28.19
C SER A 433 23.34 -5.90 -27.38
N LEU A 434 22.59 -5.00 -28.03
CA LEU A 434 21.52 -4.24 -27.39
C LEU A 434 20.49 -5.16 -26.71
N LEU A 435 20.00 -6.18 -27.41
CA LEU A 435 19.01 -7.12 -26.88
C LEU A 435 19.56 -7.90 -25.68
N ILE A 436 20.78 -8.45 -25.78
CA ILE A 436 21.40 -9.23 -24.71
C ILE A 436 21.58 -8.38 -23.45
N HIS A 437 22.11 -7.15 -23.57
CA HIS A 437 22.34 -6.29 -22.40
C HIS A 437 21.04 -5.80 -21.78
N SER A 438 20.03 -5.48 -22.61
CA SER A 438 18.70 -5.10 -22.14
C SER A 438 18.03 -6.25 -21.39
N ALA A 439 18.08 -7.47 -21.93
CA ALA A 439 17.51 -8.67 -21.31
C ALA A 439 18.21 -9.01 -19.99
N LEU A 440 19.55 -9.04 -19.97
CA LEU A 440 20.32 -9.30 -18.76
C LEU A 440 20.05 -8.26 -17.67
N SER A 441 20.06 -6.97 -18.03
CA SER A 441 19.79 -5.90 -17.06
C SER A 441 18.38 -6.00 -16.51
N THR A 442 17.38 -6.26 -17.38
CA THR A 442 15.99 -6.46 -16.94
C THR A 442 15.88 -7.64 -15.99
N PHE A 443 16.53 -8.77 -16.29
CA PHE A 443 16.56 -9.93 -15.40
C PHE A 443 17.13 -9.58 -14.02
N PHE A 444 18.28 -8.90 -13.96
CA PHE A 444 18.89 -8.49 -12.69
C PHE A 444 18.07 -7.44 -11.93
N ILE A 445 17.44 -6.49 -12.64
CA ILE A 445 16.55 -5.49 -12.02
C ILE A 445 15.33 -6.18 -11.40
N LEU A 446 14.69 -7.10 -12.12
CA LEU A 446 13.58 -7.89 -11.58
C LEU A 446 14.02 -8.76 -10.40
N TRP A 447 15.25 -9.28 -10.42
CA TRP A 447 15.84 -9.99 -9.29
C TRP A 447 16.06 -9.08 -8.07
N ILE A 448 16.52 -7.84 -8.28
CA ILE A 448 16.63 -6.83 -7.22
C ILE A 448 15.23 -6.55 -6.63
N PHE A 449 14.21 -6.28 -7.45
CA PHE A 449 12.84 -6.11 -6.96
C PHE A 449 12.36 -7.30 -6.15
N ARG A 450 12.64 -8.53 -6.62
CA ARG A 450 12.31 -9.76 -5.88
C ARG A 450 12.97 -9.80 -4.51
N ILE A 451 14.22 -9.34 -4.36
CA ILE A 451 14.88 -9.22 -3.05
C ILE A 451 14.13 -8.23 -2.18
N TYR A 452 13.82 -7.04 -2.67
CA TYR A 452 13.12 -6.02 -1.89
C TYR A 452 11.72 -6.47 -1.46
N TYR A 453 10.97 -7.13 -2.34
CA TYR A 453 9.61 -7.60 -2.07
C TYR A 453 9.56 -8.76 -1.06
N ASN A 454 10.61 -9.58 -1.01
CA ASN A 454 10.71 -10.73 -0.09
C ASN A 454 11.48 -10.41 1.20
N SER A 455 12.35 -9.41 1.19
CA SER A 455 13.12 -9.00 2.35
C SER A 455 12.23 -8.31 3.37
N LEU A 456 12.07 -8.96 4.52
CA LEU A 456 11.46 -8.39 5.74
C LEU A 456 12.43 -7.45 6.50
N TYR A 457 13.68 -7.33 6.05
CA TYR A 457 14.65 -6.44 6.70
C TYR A 457 14.31 -4.98 6.40
N ILE A 458 14.07 -4.22 7.47
CA ILE A 458 13.79 -2.78 7.50
C ILE A 458 15.06 -1.97 7.65
#